data_AF-A0A3C0UT57-F1
#
_entry.id   AF-A0A3C0UT57-F1
#
_cell.length_a   1.000
_cell.length_b   1.000
_cell.length_c   1.000
_cell.angle_alpha   90.00
_cell.angle_beta   90.00
_cell.angle_gamma   90.00
#
_symmetry.space_group_name_H-M   'P 1'
#
loop_
_entity.id
_entity.type
_entity.pdbx_description
1 polymer ?
#
loop_
_entity_poly.entity_id
_entity_poly.type
_entity_poly.pdbx_seq_one_letter_code
_entity_poly.pdbx_strand_id
1 'polypeptide(L)'
;FGGYDSLFTFSKSMQNEMQKEYDAKWTPEQRKRKTKEDIVFKVPAGYSDHLDHFTNFFDAIRTGKPVVEDAEFGFRAAVPALACNESYFTKKIVRWDPVNMKLK
;
A
#
# COMPACT_ATOMS: atom_id res chain seq x y z
N PHE A 1 -0.21 -6.70 25.25
CA PHE A 1 -0.42 -7.70 24.19
C PHE A 1 -1.52 -7.23 23.26
N GLY A 2 -1.40 -7.53 21.96
CA GLY A 2 -2.16 -6.84 20.89
C GLY A 2 -3.35 -7.62 20.32
N GLY A 3 -3.60 -8.84 20.79
CA GLY A 3 -4.71 -9.69 20.29
C GLY A 3 -4.45 -10.37 18.94
N TYR A 4 -3.34 -10.04 18.27
CA TYR A 4 -2.90 -10.65 17.00
C TYR A 4 -1.63 -11.49 17.15
N ASP A 5 -1.11 -11.63 18.37
CA ASP A 5 0.07 -12.45 18.69
C ASP A 5 -0.34 -13.83 19.19
N SER A 6 0.57 -14.81 19.14
CA SER A 6 0.27 -16.20 19.56
C SER A 6 0.14 -16.38 21.08
N LEU A 7 0.22 -15.32 21.89
CA LEU A 7 0.25 -15.46 23.34
C LEU A 7 -0.95 -16.24 23.90
N PHE A 8 -2.13 -16.03 23.32
CA PHE A 8 -3.37 -16.66 23.76
C PHE A 8 -3.45 -18.16 23.44
N THR A 9 -2.56 -18.70 22.61
CA THR A 9 -2.52 -20.14 22.30
C THR A 9 -1.74 -20.94 23.35
N PHE A 10 -0.98 -20.29 24.23
CA PHE A 10 -0.24 -20.95 25.31
C PHE A 10 -1.10 -21.20 26.56
N SER A 11 -0.62 -22.09 27.43
CA SER A 11 -1.27 -22.37 28.72
C SER A 11 -1.34 -21.10 29.59
N LYS A 12 -2.33 -21.05 30.48
CA LYS A 12 -2.50 -19.88 31.35
C LYS A 12 -1.28 -19.61 32.24
N SER A 13 -0.59 -20.67 32.67
CA SER A 13 0.65 -20.55 33.44
C SER A 13 1.74 -19.84 32.65
N MET A 14 1.96 -20.24 31.41
CA MET A 14 2.95 -19.60 30.54
C MET A 14 2.58 -18.16 30.21
N GLN A 15 1.30 -17.86 29.96
CA GLN A 15 0.85 -16.48 29.74
C GLN A 15 1.19 -15.58 30.94
N ASN A 16 0.97 -16.07 32.17
CA ASN A 16 1.26 -15.32 33.39
C ASN A 16 2.77 -15.11 33.59
N GLU A 17 3.57 -16.13 33.31
CA GLU A 17 5.04 -16.04 33.39
C GLU A 17 5.59 -15.03 32.37
N MET A 18 5.17 -15.12 31.11
CA MET A 18 5.53 -14.18 30.06
C MET A 18 5.09 -12.75 30.37
N GLN A 19 3.91 -12.55 30.95
CA GLN A 19 3.45 -11.23 31.40
C GLN A 19 4.34 -10.68 32.51
N LYS A 20 4.71 -11.50 33.50
CA LYS A 20 5.60 -11.11 34.60
C LYS A 20 6.99 -10.70 34.09
N GLU A 21 7.57 -11.50 33.17
CA GLU A 21 8.84 -11.17 32.54
C GLU A 21 8.77 -9.88 31.71
N TYR A 22 7.69 -9.71 30.95
CA TYR A 22 7.45 -8.51 30.15
C TYR A 22 7.36 -7.25 31.03
N ASP A 23 6.62 -7.31 32.13
CA ASP A 23 6.46 -6.18 33.06
C ASP A 23 7.74 -5.86 33.84
N ALA A 24 8.57 -6.86 34.14
CA ALA A 24 9.89 -6.65 34.73
C ALA A 24 10.89 -5.99 33.76
N LYS A 25 10.73 -6.24 32.46
CA LYS A 25 11.65 -5.77 31.42
C LYS A 25 11.36 -4.36 30.92
N TRP A 26 10.10 -3.92 30.91
CA TRP A 26 9.68 -2.67 30.26
C TRP A 26 8.97 -1.71 31.22
N THR A 27 9.41 -0.45 31.27
CA THR A 27 8.74 0.57 32.09
C THR A 27 7.38 0.95 31.49
N PRO A 28 6.45 1.55 32.28
CA PRO A 28 5.18 2.09 31.75
C PRO A 28 5.38 3.04 30.55
N GLU A 29 6.42 3.87 30.58
CA GLU A 29 6.74 4.86 29.54
C GLU A 29 7.18 4.18 28.24
N GLN A 30 7.99 3.13 28.34
CA GLN A 30 8.45 2.34 27.19
C GLN A 30 7.31 1.54 26.54
N ARG A 31 6.28 1.18 27.32
CA ARG A 31 5.07 0.50 26.82
C ARG A 31 4.09 1.44 26.13
N LYS A 32 4.25 2.77 26.30
CA LYS A 32 3.38 3.75 25.66
C LYS A 32 3.65 3.79 24.15
N ARG A 33 2.64 3.43 23.34
CA ARG A 33 2.72 3.55 21.88
C ARG A 33 2.99 5.00 21.51
N LYS A 34 4.04 5.22 20.70
CA LYS A 34 4.29 6.54 20.11
C LYS A 34 3.15 6.87 19.15
N THR A 35 2.44 7.95 19.42
CA THR A 35 1.48 8.55 18.50
C THR A 35 2.25 9.45 17.55
N LYS A 36 2.04 9.28 16.25
CA LYS A 36 2.39 10.29 15.25
C LYS A 36 1.10 11.01 14.90
N GLU A 37 1.19 12.30 14.66
CA GLU A 37 0.05 13.02 14.09
C GLU A 37 -0.25 12.47 12.70
N ASP A 38 -1.53 12.46 12.34
CA ASP A 38 -1.95 12.07 11.00
C ASP A 38 -1.45 13.11 9.99
N ILE A 39 -0.83 12.65 8.91
CA ILE A 39 -0.55 13.51 7.75
C ILE A 39 -1.80 13.50 6.90
N VAL A 40 -2.54 14.61 6.92
CA VAL A 40 -3.79 14.74 6.20
C VAL A 40 -3.56 15.46 4.87
N PHE A 41 -3.71 14.73 3.76
CA PHE A 41 -3.71 15.31 2.42
C PHE A 41 -5.14 15.65 2.01
N LYS A 42 -5.44 16.95 1.83
CA LYS A 42 -6.75 17.43 1.38
C LYS A 42 -6.60 18.19 0.08
N VAL A 43 -7.51 17.90 -0.86
CA VAL A 43 -7.70 18.74 -2.04
C VAL A 43 -8.35 20.07 -1.64
N PRO A 44 -8.15 21.15 -2.41
CA PRO A 44 -8.83 22.43 -2.18
C PRO A 44 -10.36 22.28 -2.14
N ALA A 45 -11.04 23.14 -1.39
CA ALA A 45 -12.49 23.19 -1.40
C ALA A 45 -13.02 23.47 -2.82
N GLY A 46 -13.99 22.67 -3.27
CA GLY A 46 -14.54 22.78 -4.63
C GLY A 46 -13.69 22.15 -5.74
N TYR A 47 -12.58 21.50 -5.41
CA TYR A 47 -11.80 20.73 -6.39
C TYR A 47 -12.64 19.60 -7.00
N SER A 48 -12.56 19.46 -8.32
CA SER A 48 -13.15 18.35 -9.09
C SER A 48 -12.03 17.66 -9.86
N ASP A 49 -11.75 16.43 -9.49
CA ASP A 49 -10.80 15.55 -10.16
C ASP A 49 -11.23 15.28 -11.62
N HIS A 50 -12.52 15.09 -11.87
CA HIS A 50 -13.07 14.97 -13.21
C HIS A 50 -12.75 16.19 -14.09
N LEU A 51 -13.01 17.40 -13.59
CA LEU A 51 -12.71 18.62 -14.34
C LEU A 51 -11.21 18.75 -14.62
N ASP A 52 -10.37 18.60 -13.60
CA ASP A 52 -8.91 18.73 -13.73
C ASP A 52 -8.34 17.71 -14.72
N HIS A 53 -8.80 16.46 -14.64
CA HIS A 53 -8.36 15.39 -15.52
C HIS A 53 -8.66 15.70 -16.99
N PHE A 54 -9.89 16.13 -17.31
CA PHE A 54 -10.27 16.48 -18.68
C PHE A 54 -9.61 17.77 -19.16
N THR A 55 -9.45 18.79 -18.31
CA THR A 55 -8.71 19.99 -18.65
C THR A 55 -7.26 19.65 -19.02
N ASN A 56 -6.60 18.80 -18.23
CA ASN A 56 -5.23 18.37 -18.52
C ASN A 56 -5.13 17.61 -19.85
N PHE A 57 -6.08 16.72 -20.14
CA PHE A 57 -6.16 15.97 -21.40
C PHE A 57 -6.29 16.89 -22.61
N PHE A 58 -7.26 17.83 -22.60
CA PHE A 58 -7.45 18.74 -23.72
C PHE A 58 -6.30 19.74 -23.90
N ASP A 59 -5.66 20.18 -22.80
CA ASP A 59 -4.46 21.01 -22.87
C ASP A 59 -3.28 20.26 -23.51
N ALA A 60 -3.09 18.98 -23.18
CA ALA A 60 -2.07 18.14 -23.81
C ALA A 60 -2.29 18.04 -25.32
N ILE A 61 -3.53 17.82 -25.76
CA ILE A 61 -3.88 17.80 -27.19
C ILE A 61 -3.55 19.15 -27.85
N ARG A 62 -3.98 20.26 -27.25
CA ARG A 62 -3.89 21.59 -27.85
C ARG A 62 -2.47 22.13 -27.91
N THR A 63 -1.66 21.84 -26.90
CA THR A 63 -0.34 22.46 -26.72
C THR A 63 0.81 21.50 -27.01
N GLY A 64 0.56 20.19 -27.07
CA GLY A 64 1.61 19.18 -27.11
C GLY A 64 2.40 19.08 -25.81
N LYS A 65 1.89 19.64 -24.69
CA LYS A 65 2.57 19.48 -23.38
C LYS A 65 2.65 17.99 -23.00
N PRO A 66 3.76 17.55 -22.38
CA PRO A 66 3.87 16.17 -21.90
C PRO A 66 2.77 15.81 -20.91
N VAL A 67 2.28 14.57 -21.00
CA VAL A 67 1.37 13.98 -20.01
C VAL A 67 2.21 13.20 -19.00
N VAL A 68 2.02 13.45 -17.71
CA VAL A 68 2.79 12.79 -16.64
C VAL A 68 2.49 11.29 -16.59
N GLU A 69 1.21 10.93 -16.70
CA GLU A 69 0.73 9.54 -16.77
C GLU A 69 0.37 9.22 -18.22
N ASP A 70 1.40 9.03 -19.05
CA ASP A 70 1.25 8.73 -20.46
C ASP A 70 0.85 7.26 -20.73
N ALA A 71 0.82 6.87 -22.00
CA ALA A 71 0.47 5.51 -22.39
C ALA A 71 1.41 4.45 -21.80
N GLU A 72 2.71 4.75 -21.69
CA GLU A 72 3.68 3.82 -21.12
C GLU A 72 3.42 3.61 -19.62
N PHE A 73 3.14 4.70 -18.88
CA PHE A 73 2.67 4.62 -17.50
C PHE A 73 1.42 3.74 -17.39
N GLY A 74 0.41 3.98 -18.23
CA GLY A 74 -0.83 3.22 -18.26
C GLY A 74 -0.63 1.73 -18.50
N PHE A 75 0.22 1.35 -19.47
CA PHE A 75 0.54 -0.06 -19.73
C PHE A 75 1.26 -0.71 -18.54
N ARG A 76 2.22 -0.02 -17.92
CA ARG A 76 2.93 -0.52 -16.74
C ARG A 76 1.99 -0.75 -15.54
N ALA A 77 0.94 0.07 -15.42
CA ALA A 77 -0.09 -0.10 -14.40
C ALA A 77 -1.09 -1.24 -14.72
N ALA A 78 -1.46 -1.41 -15.99
CA ALA A 78 -2.46 -2.39 -16.41
C ALA A 78 -1.94 -3.84 -16.43
N VAL A 79 -0.69 -4.05 -16.85
CA VAL A 79 -0.15 -5.41 -17.04
C VAL A 79 -0.11 -6.24 -15.75
N PRO A 80 0.26 -5.70 -14.57
CA PRO A 80 0.16 -6.45 -13.32
C PRO A 80 -1.25 -6.99 -13.03
N ALA A 81 -2.31 -6.24 -13.35
CA ALA A 81 -3.68 -6.71 -13.16
C ALA A 81 -3.99 -7.93 -14.05
N LEU A 82 -3.55 -7.89 -15.31
CA LEU A 82 -3.67 -9.04 -16.22
C LEU A 82 -2.79 -10.21 -15.78
N ALA A 83 -1.57 -9.94 -15.32
CA ALA A 83 -0.64 -10.96 -14.82
C ALA A 83 -1.18 -11.67 -13.56
N CYS A 84 -1.90 -10.95 -12.68
CA CYS A 84 -2.60 -11.54 -11.55
C CYS A 84 -3.67 -12.54 -12.01
N ASN A 85 -4.48 -12.17 -13.00
CA ASN A 85 -5.49 -13.07 -13.56
C ASN A 85 -4.83 -14.31 -14.19
N GLU A 86 -3.79 -14.12 -14.99
CA GLU A 86 -3.04 -15.21 -15.63
C GLU A 86 -2.41 -16.15 -14.59
N SER A 87 -1.80 -15.59 -13.53
CA SER A 87 -1.22 -16.36 -12.43
C SER A 87 -2.28 -17.19 -11.71
N TYR A 88 -3.46 -16.61 -11.47
CA TYR A 88 -4.57 -17.30 -10.83
C TYR A 88 -5.04 -18.51 -11.65
N PHE A 89 -5.18 -18.37 -12.97
CA PHE A 89 -5.64 -19.46 -13.84
C PHE A 89 -4.57 -20.54 -14.05
N THR A 90 -3.31 -20.13 -14.22
CA THR A 90 -2.21 -21.07 -14.54
C THR A 90 -1.56 -21.69 -13.31
N LYS A 91 -1.80 -21.14 -12.12
CA LYS A 91 -1.11 -21.49 -10.86
C LYS A 91 0.42 -21.34 -10.96
N LYS A 92 0.88 -20.39 -11.78
CA LYS A 92 2.30 -20.08 -11.97
C LYS A 92 2.59 -18.63 -11.63
N ILE A 93 3.83 -18.36 -11.23
CA ILE A 93 4.32 -16.99 -11.05
C ILE A 93 4.53 -16.37 -12.44
N VAL A 94 3.82 -15.29 -12.73
CA VAL A 94 4.02 -14.50 -13.95
C VAL A 94 5.08 -13.44 -13.66
N ARG A 95 6.18 -13.46 -14.41
CA ARG A 95 7.26 -12.48 -14.27
C ARG A 95 7.11 -11.39 -15.32
N TRP A 96 7.06 -10.14 -14.89
CA TRP A 96 6.87 -8.97 -15.75
C TRP A 96 8.14 -8.11 -15.75
N ASP A 97 8.60 -7.69 -16.94
CA ASP A 97 9.61 -6.67 -17.16
C ASP A 97 8.92 -5.34 -17.52
N PRO A 98 8.75 -4.40 -16.56
CA PRO A 98 8.07 -3.14 -16.81
C PRO A 98 8.87 -2.17 -17.69
N VAL A 99 10.19 -2.36 -17.81
CA VAL A 99 11.07 -1.47 -18.58
C VAL A 99 11.00 -1.86 -20.06
N ASN A 100 11.17 -3.15 -20.36
CA ASN A 100 11.12 -3.64 -21.74
C ASN A 100 9.70 -4.00 -22.21
N MET A 101 8.71 -3.86 -21.33
CA MET A 101 7.30 -4.18 -21.54
C MET A 101 7.06 -5.63 -22.03
N LYS A 102 7.67 -6.62 -21.36
CA LYS A 102 7.57 -8.05 -21.74
C LYS A 102 7.38 -8.97 -20.53
N LEU A 103 6.68 -10.08 -20.74
CA LEU A 103 6.72 -11.21 -19.81
C LEU A 103 8.09 -11.92 -19.90
N LYS A 104 8.58 -12.42 -18.77
CA LYS A 104 9.82 -13.20 -18.67
C LYS A 104 9.55 -14.70 -18.56
#